data_AF-A0A7X4CY14-F1
#
_entry.id   AF-A0A7X4CY14-F1
#
_cell.length_a   1.000
_cell.length_b   1.000
_cell.length_c   1.000
_cell.angle_alpha   90.00
_cell.angle_beta   90.00
_cell.angle_gamma   90.00
#
_symmetry.space_group_name_H-M   'P 1'
#
loop_
_entity.id
_entity.type
_entity.pdbx_description
1 polymer ?
#
loop_
_entity_poly.entity_id
_entity_poly.type
_entity_poly.pdbx_seq_one_letter_code
_entity_poly.pdbx_strand_id
1 'polypeptide(L)' 'MAEGDVLERNLALEAVRVTEAAARAASRVMGRGDEKAADQAAVDAMRKALN' A
#
# COMPACT_ATOMS: atom_id res chain seq x y z
N MET A 1 -19.75 7.38 20.33
CA MET A 1 -18.47 7.56 19.59
C MET A 1 -18.68 8.74 18.66
N ALA A 2 -17.76 9.71 18.67
CA ALA A 2 -17.85 10.85 17.76
C ALA A 2 -17.58 10.40 16.32
N GLU A 3 -18.24 11.01 15.34
CA GLU A 3 -18.10 10.67 13.92
C GLU A 3 -16.65 10.77 13.41
N GLY A 4 -15.86 11.70 13.97
CA GLY A 4 -14.43 11.84 13.67
C GLY A 4 -13.57 10.65 14.09
N ASP A 5 -13.89 9.98 15.20
CA ASP A 5 -13.15 8.82 15.71
C ASP A 5 -13.33 7.59 14.80
N VAL A 6 -14.52 7.44 14.21
CA VAL A 6 -14.82 6.38 13.23
C VAL A 6 -14.10 6.67 11.90
N LEU A 7 -14.07 7.92 11.44
CA LEU A 7 -13.37 8.31 10.23
C LEU A 7 -11.84 8.13 10.35
N GLU A 8 -11.23 8.54 11.47
CA GLU A 8 -9.80 8.36 11.74
C GLU A 8 -9.42 6.88 11.81
N ARG A 9 -10.21 6.05 12.50
CA ARG A 9 -10.00 4.60 12.57
C ARG A 9 -10.07 3.95 11.18
N ASN A 10 -11.00 4.40 10.34
CA ASN A 10 -11.11 3.92 8.96
C ASN A 10 -9.89 4.35 8.14
N LEU A 11 -9.45 5.60 8.25
CA LEU A 11 -8.26 6.09 7.55
C LEU A 11 -6.99 5.33 7.97
N ALA A 12 -6.83 5.05 9.27
CA ALA A 12 -5.72 4.26 9.79
C ALA A 12 -5.70 2.84 9.20
N LEU A 13 -6.87 2.20 9.09
CA LEU A 13 -6.99 0.87 8.48
C LEU A 13 -6.74 0.90 6.97
N GLU A 14 -7.20 1.93 6.26
CA GLU A 14 -6.89 2.10 4.83
C GLU A 14 -5.40 2.31 4.59
N ALA A 15 -4.71 3.08 5.44
CA ALA A 15 -3.26 3.23 5.33
C ALA A 15 -2.51 1.90 5.46
N VAL A 16 -2.93 1.03 6.40
CA VAL A 16 -2.36 -0.33 6.53
C VAL A 16 -2.60 -1.14 5.25
N ARG A 17 -3.83 -1.14 4.70
CA ARG A 17 -4.17 -1.87 3.47
C ARG A 17 -3.35 -1.42 2.27
N VAL A 18 -3.08 -0.11 2.14
CA VAL A 18 -2.21 0.43 1.10
C VAL A 18 -0.79 -0.15 1.21
N THR A 19 -0.24 -0.21 2.43
CA THR A 19 1.11 -0.76 2.63
C THR A 19 1.18 -2.27 2.39
N GLU A 20 0.14 -3.03 2.75
CA GLU A 20 0.04 -4.46 2.45
C GLU A 20 0.00 -4.73 0.93
N ALA A 21 -0.76 -3.92 0.19
CA ALA A 21 -0.85 -4.00 -1.26
C ALA A 21 0.51 -3.71 -1.92
N ALA A 22 1.22 -2.69 -1.44
CA ALA A 22 2.58 -2.35 -1.89
C ALA A 22 3.56 -3.51 -1.67
N ALA A 23 3.59 -4.05 -0.44
CA ALA A 23 4.47 -5.15 -0.08
C ALA A 23 4.20 -6.42 -0.89
N ARG A 24 2.91 -6.77 -1.13
CA ARG A 24 2.53 -7.89 -2.00
C ARG A 24 2.94 -7.70 -3.45
N ALA A 25 2.93 -6.47 -3.95
CA ALA A 25 3.34 -6.19 -5.33
C ALA A 25 4.86 -6.29 -5.49
N ALA A 26 5.63 -5.66 -4.60
CA ALA A 26 7.08 -5.69 -4.60
C ALA A 26 7.64 -7.11 -4.39
N SER A 27 7.01 -7.92 -3.53
CA SER A 27 7.50 -9.27 -3.22
C SER A 27 7.54 -10.21 -4.43
N ARG A 28 6.71 -9.97 -5.46
CA ARG A 28 6.70 -10.77 -6.70
C ARG A 28 7.99 -10.67 -7.50
N VAL A 29 8.74 -9.59 -7.31
CA VAL A 29 10.01 -9.32 -8.01
C VAL A 29 11.22 -9.35 -7.07
N MET A 30 11.02 -9.78 -5.82
CA MET A 30 12.09 -9.94 -4.85
C MET A 30 13.17 -10.93 -5.35
N GLY A 31 14.44 -10.60 -5.12
CA GLY A 31 15.59 -11.44 -5.49
C GLY A 31 15.98 -11.39 -6.98
N ARG A 32 15.31 -10.58 -7.80
CA ARG A 32 15.61 -10.45 -9.24
C ARG A 32 16.73 -9.45 -9.57
N GLY A 33 17.23 -8.71 -8.57
CA GLY A 33 18.24 -7.66 -8.78
C GLY A 33 17.75 -6.43 -9.54
N ASP A 34 16.44 -6.32 -9.79
CA ASP A 34 15.81 -5.20 -10.50
C ASP A 34 15.06 -4.31 -9.50
N GLU A 35 15.78 -3.37 -8.92
CA GLU A 35 15.25 -2.39 -7.94
C GLU A 35 14.12 -1.54 -8.55
N LYS A 36 14.29 -1.08 -9.79
CA LYS A 36 13.32 -0.20 -10.45
C LYS A 36 12.00 -0.90 -10.69
N ALA A 37 12.03 -2.17 -11.10
CA ALA A 37 10.81 -2.95 -11.24
C ALA A 37 10.11 -3.18 -9.89
N ALA A 38 10.86 -3.38 -8.81
CA ALA A 38 10.30 -3.51 -7.46
C ALA A 38 9.65 -2.22 -6.98
N ASP A 39 10.32 -1.08 -7.15
CA ASP A 39 9.81 0.23 -6.77
C ASP A 39 8.55 0.59 -7.58
N GLN A 40 8.59 0.41 -8.91
CA GLN A 40 7.45 0.67 -9.77
C GLN A 40 6.23 -0.21 -9.40
N ALA A 41 6.44 -1.49 -9.13
CA ALA A 41 5.37 -2.39 -8.71
C ALA A 41 4.71 -1.95 -7.40
N ALA A 42 5.51 -1.47 -6.43
CA ALA A 42 5.00 -0.95 -5.16
C ALA A 42 4.23 0.37 -5.35
N VAL A 43 4.79 1.32 -6.11
CA VAL A 43 4.18 2.63 -6.38
C VAL A 43 2.85 2.49 -7.12
N ASP A 44 2.79 1.62 -8.13
CA ASP A 44 1.56 1.36 -8.87
C ASP A 44 0.48 0.78 -7.98
N ALA A 45 0.83 -0.12 -7.06
CA ALA A 45 -0.10 -0.71 -6.11
C ALA A 45 -0.60 0.33 -5.10
N MET A 46 0.29 1.16 -4.54
CA MET A 46 -0.09 2.22 -3.61
C MET A 46 -1.02 3.25 -4.28
N ARG A 47 -0.70 3.66 -5.52
CA ARG A 47 -1.52 4.60 -6.28
C ARG A 47 -2.93 4.06 -6.56
N LYS A 48 -3.04 2.77 -6.87
CA LYS A 48 -4.36 2.12 -7.08
C LYS A 48 -5.16 1.94 -5.80
N ALA A 49 -4.51 1.86 -4.65
CA ALA A 49 -5.18 1.71 -3.35
C ALA A 49 -5.60 3.06 -2.74
N LEU A 50 -4.97 4.16 -3.14
CA LEU A 50 -5.27 5.53 -2.66
C LEU A 50 -6.28 6.28 -3.53
N ASN A 51 -6.49 5.84 -4.78
CA ASN A 51 -7.42 6.45 -5.74
C ASN A 51 -8.69 5.60 -5.88
#